data_AF-A0A916YU64-F1
#
_entry.id   AF-A0A916YU64-F1
#
_cell.length_a   1.000
_cell.length_b   1.000
_cell.length_c   1.000
_cell.angle_alpha   90.00
_cell.angle_beta   90.00
_cell.angle_gamma   90.00
#
_symmetry.space_group_name_H-M   'P 1'
#
loop_
_entity.id
_entity.type
_entity.pdbx_description
1 polymer ?
#
loop_
_entity_poly.entity_id
_entity_poly.type
_entity_poly.pdbx_seq_one_letter_code
_entity_poly.pdbx_strand_id
1 'polypeptide(L)'
;MYVYCTANDGGGDSPWTIEGENLLLSKPTDPWEMQGGMAINECPAILKNKGKIFLIFSASTCWSDDYSLGMLTCSEQNDMMNPTSWIKTLSPVFQKNLENQVFGPGHNSFVKSPDDKEDVPSGE
;
A
#
# COMPACT_ATOMS: atom_id res chain seq x y z
N MET A 1 4.54 -1.68 -12.57
CA MET A 1 5.16 -0.97 -11.42
C MET A 1 5.15 -1.90 -10.21
N TYR A 2 6.08 -1.74 -9.26
CA TYR A 2 6.30 -2.63 -8.12
C TYR A 2 6.41 -1.84 -6.81
N VAL A 3 6.17 -2.51 -5.68
CA VAL A 3 6.37 -1.95 -4.33
C VAL A 3 7.60 -2.56 -3.70
N TYR A 4 8.49 -1.70 -3.20
CA TYR A 4 9.73 -2.08 -2.52
C TYR A 4 9.76 -1.52 -1.10
N CYS A 5 10.53 -2.14 -0.20
CA CYS A 5 11.01 -1.51 1.02
C CYS A 5 12.53 -1.35 0.96
N THR A 6 13.00 -0.29 1.61
CA THR A 6 14.43 -0.02 1.77
C THR A 6 14.65 0.52 3.16
N ALA A 7 15.76 0.16 3.79
CA ALA A 7 16.08 0.66 5.10
C ALA A 7 16.34 2.17 5.04
N ASN A 8 15.99 2.84 6.12
CA ASN A 8 16.58 4.12 6.45
C ASN A 8 16.97 3.99 7.92
N ASP A 9 18.13 3.38 8.16
CA ASP A 9 18.61 2.99 9.50
C ASP A 9 19.14 4.18 10.31
N GLY A 10 18.95 5.40 9.81
CA GLY A 10 19.43 6.63 10.44
C GLY A 10 20.91 6.90 10.21
N GLY A 11 21.58 6.14 9.33
CA GLY A 11 22.96 6.38 8.89
C GLY A 11 23.10 7.48 7.82
N GLY A 12 22.05 7.70 7.03
CA GLY A 12 22.00 8.74 6.01
C GLY A 12 21.61 10.10 6.58
N ASP A 13 22.51 11.08 6.50
CA ASP A 13 22.41 12.45 7.04
C ASP A 13 21.16 13.29 6.59
N SER A 14 20.18 12.72 5.89
CA SER A 14 19.04 13.49 5.37
C SER A 14 17.78 12.70 4.98
N PRO A 15 16.59 13.33 5.01
CA PRO A 15 15.32 12.73 4.60
C PRO A 15 15.17 12.44 3.09
N TRP A 16 16.17 12.73 2.26
CA TRP A 16 16.16 12.50 0.80
C TRP A 16 17.20 11.44 0.35
N THR A 17 17.88 10.80 1.29
CA THR A 17 18.84 9.71 1.02
C THR A 17 18.26 8.39 1.55
N ILE A 18 18.40 7.34 0.76
CA ILE A 18 18.01 5.97 1.12
C ILE A 18 19.29 5.14 1.19
N GLU A 19 19.40 4.25 2.18
CA GLU A 19 20.56 3.38 2.38
C GLU A 19 20.15 1.90 2.38
N GLY A 20 21.07 1.04 1.94
CA GLY A 20 20.83 -0.41 1.88
C GLY A 20 20.16 -0.90 0.59
N GLU A 21 19.74 -2.17 0.62
CA GLU A 21 19.18 -2.87 -0.54
C GLU A 21 17.68 -2.57 -0.70
N ASN A 22 17.26 -2.31 -1.94
CA ASN A 22 15.85 -2.22 -2.30
C ASN A 22 15.25 -3.63 -2.37
N LEU A 23 14.39 -3.98 -1.42
CA LEU A 23 13.77 -5.30 -1.32
C LEU A 23 12.35 -5.27 -1.89
N LEU A 24 12.07 -6.17 -2.84
CA LEU A 24 10.75 -6.27 -3.47
C LEU A 24 9.74 -6.84 -2.48
N LEU A 25 8.67 -6.09 -2.19
CA LEU A 25 7.58 -6.53 -1.32
C LEU A 25 6.35 -6.99 -2.10
N SER A 26 5.98 -6.27 -3.16
CA SER A 26 4.85 -6.64 -4.01
C SER A 26 5.13 -6.39 -5.47
N LYS A 27 4.65 -7.33 -6.29
CA LYS A 27 4.52 -7.16 -7.72
C LYS A 27 3.11 -7.56 -8.17
N PRO A 28 2.59 -6.92 -9.22
CA PRO A 28 1.31 -7.27 -9.78
C PRO A 28 1.39 -8.70 -10.34
N THR A 29 0.63 -9.61 -9.76
CA THR A 29 0.53 -11.03 -10.15
C THR A 29 -0.90 -11.47 -10.32
N ASP A 30 -1.81 -10.80 -9.63
CA ASP A 30 -3.22 -11.12 -9.64
C ASP A 30 -3.92 -10.35 -10.77
N PRO A 31 -4.94 -10.94 -11.43
CA PRO A 31 -5.60 -10.29 -12.57
C PRO A 31 -6.13 -8.89 -12.25
N TRP A 32 -6.64 -8.67 -11.03
CA TRP A 32 -7.20 -7.38 -10.61
C TRP A 32 -6.16 -6.26 -10.50
N GLU A 33 -4.85 -6.58 -10.52
CA GLU A 33 -3.75 -5.62 -10.46
C GLU A 33 -3.25 -5.20 -11.86
N MET A 34 -3.87 -5.73 -12.91
CA MET A 34 -3.46 -5.59 -14.31
C MET A 34 -4.57 -5.01 -15.20
N GLN A 35 -5.58 -4.36 -14.60
CA GLN A 35 -6.68 -3.75 -15.34
C GLN A 35 -6.25 -2.44 -16.01
N GLY A 36 -6.95 -2.08 -17.09
CA GLY A 36 -6.63 -0.89 -17.89
C GLY A 36 -5.36 -1.00 -18.74
N GLY A 37 -4.83 -2.21 -18.89
CA GLY A 37 -3.76 -2.53 -19.87
C GLY A 37 -2.34 -2.47 -19.30
N MET A 38 -2.16 -2.26 -18.00
CA MET A 38 -0.84 -2.27 -17.36
C MET A 38 -0.87 -2.97 -16.00
N ALA A 39 0.22 -3.68 -15.69
CA ALA A 39 0.44 -4.31 -14.40
C ALA A 39 1.10 -3.31 -13.43
N ILE A 40 0.35 -2.85 -12.42
CA ILE A 40 0.76 -1.77 -11.52
C ILE A 40 0.52 -2.15 -10.05
N ASN A 41 1.53 -1.96 -9.21
CA ASN A 41 1.39 -1.69 -7.78
C ASN A 41 2.16 -0.38 -7.50
N GLU A 42 1.53 0.61 -6.88
CA GLU A 42 2.10 1.95 -6.67
C GLU A 42 1.55 2.64 -5.40
N CYS A 43 2.06 3.84 -5.12
CA CYS A 43 1.60 4.73 -4.05
C CYS A 43 1.39 4.05 -2.69
N PRO A 44 2.45 3.49 -2.08
CA PRO A 44 2.32 2.79 -0.80
C PRO A 44 1.98 3.76 0.34
N ALA A 45 1.02 3.39 1.17
CA ALA A 45 0.64 4.07 2.41
C ALA A 45 0.77 3.11 3.60
N ILE A 46 1.38 3.55 4.69
CA ILE A 46 1.56 2.75 5.90
C ILE A 46 0.52 3.10 6.95
N LEU A 47 -0.14 2.08 7.50
CA LEU A 47 -0.98 2.18 8.69
C LEU A 47 -0.44 1.21 9.76
N LYS A 48 -0.16 1.72 10.95
CA LYS A 48 0.23 0.91 12.11
C LYS A 48 -0.92 0.85 13.09
N ASN A 49 -1.42 -0.35 13.38
CA ASN A 49 -2.55 -0.52 14.29
C ASN A 49 -2.54 -1.90 14.95
N LYS A 50 -2.80 -1.96 16.27
CA LYS A 50 -2.94 -3.20 17.05
C LYS A 50 -1.78 -4.20 16.85
N GLY A 51 -0.53 -3.72 16.85
CA GLY A 51 0.67 -4.55 16.73
C GLY A 51 0.93 -5.09 15.32
N LYS A 52 0.27 -4.52 14.31
CA LYS A 52 0.47 -4.86 12.89
C LYS A 52 0.78 -3.61 12.08
N ILE A 53 1.55 -3.84 11.02
CA ILE A 53 1.86 -2.86 9.99
C ILE A 53 1.12 -3.29 8.73
N PHE A 54 0.29 -2.39 8.23
CA PHE A 54 -0.41 -2.55 6.96
C PHE A 54 0.25 -1.62 5.95
N LEU A 55 0.73 -2.19 4.84
CA LEU A 55 1.15 -1.43 3.66
C LEU A 55 0.04 -1.56 2.64
N ILE A 56 -0.68 -0.45 2.44
CA ILE A 56 -1.74 -0.33 1.46
C ILE A 56 -1.11 0.21 0.17
N PHE A 57 -1.44 -0.34 -0.98
CA PHE A 57 -0.92 0.12 -2.27
C PHE A 57 -2.06 0.18 -3.28
N SER A 58 -1.92 1.00 -4.31
CA SER A 58 -2.88 1.05 -5.42
C SER A 58 -2.45 0.11 -6.54
N ALA A 59 -3.41 -0.51 -7.22
CA ALA A 59 -3.17 -1.41 -8.33
C ALA A 59 -4.04 -1.11 -9.54
N SER A 60 -3.64 -1.65 -10.70
CA SER A 60 -4.18 -1.29 -12.02
C SER A 60 -3.91 0.16 -12.40
N THR A 61 -4.36 0.60 -13.58
CA THR A 61 -4.12 1.97 -14.06
C THR A 61 -5.10 2.98 -13.47
N CYS A 62 -4.64 4.17 -13.10
CA CYS A 62 -5.48 5.24 -12.54
C CYS A 62 -6.54 5.81 -13.49
N TRP A 63 -6.49 5.50 -14.80
CA TRP A 63 -7.52 5.84 -15.79
C TRP A 63 -8.53 4.70 -16.04
N SER A 64 -8.48 3.64 -15.24
CA SER A 64 -9.45 2.56 -15.25
C SER A 64 -10.37 2.66 -14.04
N ASP A 65 -11.66 2.36 -14.23
CA ASP A 65 -12.61 2.22 -13.12
C ASP A 65 -12.20 1.12 -12.12
N ASP A 66 -11.32 0.20 -12.53
CA ASP A 66 -10.80 -0.90 -11.73
C ASP A 66 -9.54 -0.56 -10.93
N TYR A 67 -9.12 0.72 -10.92
CA TYR A 67 -8.13 1.19 -9.93
C TYR A 67 -8.64 0.88 -8.52
N SER A 68 -7.80 0.26 -7.71
CA SER A 68 -8.21 -0.33 -6.43
C SER A 68 -7.04 -0.46 -5.46
N LEU A 69 -7.35 -0.64 -4.18
CA LEU A 69 -6.36 -0.80 -3.12
C LEU A 69 -6.09 -2.27 -2.80
N GLY A 70 -4.81 -2.65 -2.81
CA GLY A 70 -4.28 -3.87 -2.24
C GLY A 70 -3.65 -3.65 -0.86
N MET A 71 -3.33 -4.74 -0.17
CA MET A 71 -2.75 -4.68 1.17
C MET A 71 -1.74 -5.79 1.44
N LEU A 72 -0.59 -5.40 1.98
CA LEU A 72 0.36 -6.28 2.66
C LEU A 72 0.23 -6.12 4.17
N THR A 73 0.30 -7.21 4.91
CA THR A 73 0.30 -7.21 6.38
C THR A 73 1.60 -7.79 6.92
N CYS A 74 2.22 -7.09 7.87
CA CYS A 74 3.37 -7.55 8.63
C CYS A 74 3.10 -7.40 10.14
N SER A 75 3.62 -8.31 10.96
CA SER A 75 3.61 -8.14 12.41
C SER A 75 4.65 -7.10 12.83
N GLU A 76 4.35 -6.23 13.78
CA GLU A 76 5.35 -5.30 14.34
C GLU A 76 6.51 -6.02 15.07
N GLN A 77 6.34 -7.30 15.40
CA GLN A 77 7.39 -8.13 15.99
C GLN A 77 8.28 -8.83 14.96
N ASN A 78 7.93 -8.79 13.68
CA ASN A 78 8.71 -9.38 12.60
C ASN A 78 9.69 -8.37 12.00
N ASP A 79 10.71 -8.89 11.32
CA ASP A 79 11.62 -8.06 10.54
C ASP A 79 10.93 -7.52 9.28
N MET A 80 10.73 -6.20 9.23
CA MET A 80 10.14 -5.50 8.08
C MET A 80 11.02 -5.53 6.83
N MET A 81 12.33 -5.71 7.02
CA MET A 81 13.33 -5.85 5.95
C MET A 81 13.40 -7.29 5.43
N ASN A 82 12.54 -8.19 5.88
CA ASN A 82 12.40 -9.51 5.30
C ASN A 82 11.09 -9.57 4.48
N PRO A 83 11.15 -9.67 3.13
CA PRO A 83 9.95 -9.79 2.29
C PRO A 83 8.99 -10.92 2.69
N THR A 84 9.52 -12.01 3.26
CA THR A 84 8.70 -13.15 3.71
C THR A 84 7.88 -12.86 4.96
N SER A 85 8.17 -11.77 5.69
CA SER A 85 7.37 -11.28 6.81
C SER A 85 6.04 -10.66 6.37
N TRP A 86 5.92 -10.32 5.08
CA TRP A 86 4.76 -9.64 4.51
C TRP A 86 3.81 -10.62 3.84
N ILE A 87 2.54 -10.56 4.21
CA ILE A 87 1.47 -11.38 3.63
C ILE A 87 0.61 -10.49 2.75
N LYS A 88 0.55 -10.80 1.45
CA LYS A 88 -0.31 -10.11 0.48
C LYS A 88 -1.74 -10.64 0.53
N THR A 89 -2.70 -9.72 0.60
CA THR A 89 -4.14 -10.05 0.46
C THR A 89 -4.45 -10.35 -1.00
N LEU A 90 -5.10 -11.48 -1.29
CA LEU A 90 -5.31 -11.97 -2.66
C LEU A 90 -6.35 -11.18 -3.46
N SER A 91 -7.23 -10.45 -2.77
CA SER A 91 -8.28 -9.61 -3.36
C SER A 91 -8.08 -8.13 -2.98
N PRO A 92 -8.65 -7.19 -3.75
CA PRO A 92 -8.71 -5.79 -3.34
C PRO A 92 -9.32 -5.65 -1.95
N VAL A 93 -8.77 -4.76 -1.12
CA VAL A 93 -9.35 -4.36 0.17
C VAL A 93 -10.28 -3.17 0.03
N PHE A 94 -10.15 -2.41 -1.07
CA PHE A 94 -11.05 -1.32 -1.42
C PHE A 94 -11.11 -1.19 -2.95
N GLN A 95 -12.32 -1.07 -3.50
CA GLN A 95 -12.55 -1.11 -4.95
C GLN A 95 -13.83 -0.36 -5.31
N LYS A 96 -14.06 -0.16 -6.61
CA LYS A 96 -15.26 0.48 -7.14
C LYS A 96 -16.54 -0.09 -6.54
N ASN A 97 -17.52 0.79 -6.33
CA ASN A 97 -18.86 0.44 -5.90
C ASN A 97 -19.87 1.10 -6.85
N LEU A 98 -20.49 0.29 -7.71
CA LEU A 98 -21.41 0.77 -8.74
C LEU A 98 -22.73 1.32 -8.16
N GLU A 99 -23.21 0.74 -7.06
CA GLU A 99 -24.43 1.19 -6.38
C GLU A 99 -24.25 2.61 -5.82
N ASN A 100 -23.07 2.89 -5.29
CA ASN A 100 -22.69 4.19 -4.73
C ASN A 100 -22.00 5.12 -5.75
N GLN A 101 -21.90 4.73 -7.02
CA GLN A 101 -21.23 5.51 -8.08
C GLN A 101 -19.77 5.89 -7.77
N VAL A 102 -19.04 5.01 -7.08
CA VAL A 102 -17.61 5.16 -6.80
C VAL A 102 -16.81 4.36 -7.82
N PHE A 103 -15.87 5.02 -8.51
CA PHE A 103 -15.05 4.43 -9.58
C PHE A 103 -13.57 4.71 -9.32
N GLY A 104 -12.73 3.71 -9.53
CA GLY A 104 -11.28 3.83 -9.42
C GLY A 104 -10.73 4.39 -8.10
N PRO A 105 -11.22 3.99 -6.91
CA PRO A 105 -10.66 4.49 -5.65
C PRO A 105 -9.21 4.03 -5.46
N GLY A 106 -8.37 4.90 -4.89
CA GLY A 106 -6.95 4.60 -4.73
C GLY A 106 -6.10 5.80 -4.31
N HIS A 107 -4.78 5.61 -4.34
CA HIS A 107 -3.75 6.57 -3.89
C HIS A 107 -4.08 7.20 -2.52
N ASN A 108 -4.45 6.35 -1.57
CA ASN A 108 -4.92 6.81 -0.27
C ASN A 108 -3.78 7.28 0.65
N SER A 109 -4.16 8.00 1.70
CA SER A 109 -3.31 8.25 2.87
C SER A 109 -4.14 8.01 4.14
N PHE A 110 -3.54 8.12 5.32
CA PHE A 110 -4.24 8.00 6.61
C PHE A 110 -3.92 9.19 7.50
N VAL A 111 -4.95 9.73 8.16
CA VAL A 111 -4.84 10.77 9.19
C VAL A 111 -5.64 10.35 10.43
N LYS A 112 -5.43 11.06 11.53
CA LYS A 112 -6.24 10.87 12.75
C LYS A 112 -7.54 11.67 12.66
N SER A 113 -8.62 11.14 13.23
CA SER A 113 -9.84 11.91 13.52
C SER A 113 -9.53 13.11 14.43
N PRO A 114 -10.36 14.16 14.47
CA PRO A 114 -10.13 15.32 15.34
C PRO A 114 -10.02 15.01 16.84
N ASP A 115 -10.50 13.84 17.27
CA ASP A 115 -10.41 13.36 18.65
C ASP A 115 -9.35 12.25 18.85
N ASP A 116 -8.51 12.00 17.83
CA ASP A 116 -7.42 11.03 17.79
C ASP A 116 -7.80 9.55 18.02
N LYS A 117 -9.10 9.23 18.01
CA LYS A 117 -9.56 7.86 18.29
C LYS A 117 -9.57 6.94 17.08
N GLU A 118 -9.57 7.50 15.88
CA GLU A 118 -9.73 6.73 14.64
C GLU A 118 -8.61 7.07 13.64
N ASP A 119 -8.12 6.04 12.96
CA ASP A 119 -7.32 6.20 11.73
C ASP A 119 -8.30 6.27 10.56
N VAL A 120 -8.40 7.44 9.93
CA VAL A 120 -9.31 7.70 8.81
C VAL A 120 -8.52 7.79 7.50
N PRO A 121 -8.99 7.17 6.41
CA PRO A 121 -8.43 7.43 5.09
C PRO A 121 -8.55 8.93 4.75
N SER A 122 -7.48 9.54 4.25
CA SER A 122 -7.50 10.89 3.68
C SER A 122 -7.33 10.83 2.17
N GLY A 123 -8.17 11.58 1.45
CA GLY A 123 -8.04 11.75 0.00
C GLY A 123 -9.13 11.12 -0.87
N GLU A 124 -10.27 10.71 -0.30
CA GLU A 124 -11.46 10.31 -1.07
C GLU A 124 -12.71 11.08 -0.61
#